data_AF-A0A7K4V2K9-F1
#
_entry.id   AF-A0A7K4V2K9-F1
#
_cell.length_a   1.000
_cell.length_b   1.000
_cell.length_c   1.000
_cell.angle_alpha   90.00
_cell.angle_beta   90.00
_cell.angle_gamma   90.00
#
_symmetry.space_group_name_H-M   'P 1'
#
loop_
_entity.id
_entity.type
_entity.pdbx_description
1 polymer ?
#
loop_
_entity_poly.entity_id
_entity_poly.type
_entity_poly.pdbx_seq_one_letter_code
_entity_poly.pdbx_strand_id
1 'polypeptide(L)'
;QIALQGIILLPLRLISITFLLLLAWLSASVATFCQPGRGSLPLEGWRRRMVQFTLSRLTRAAYFVMGFQVKVKGKVASLLEAPIFVAAPHSSFFDGIVCALTGMPSIVSRAENLSTPVFGTILRSLQPVVVSRQDHDSRKNTVAEITRRALSRGQWPQVI
;
A
#
# COMPACT_ATOMS: atom_id res chain seq x y z
N GLN A 1 28.20 -0.92 -25.27
CA GLN A 1 28.09 -1.77 -24.06
C GLN A 1 26.84 -1.45 -23.23
N ILE A 2 26.58 -0.18 -22.88
CA ILE A 2 25.36 0.24 -22.12
C ILE A 2 24.06 -0.11 -22.86
N ALA A 3 23.98 0.11 -24.17
CA ALA A 3 22.80 -0.22 -24.98
C ALA A 3 22.49 -1.74 -24.98
N LEU A 4 23.51 -2.59 -25.12
CA LEU A 4 23.36 -4.05 -25.11
C LEU A 4 22.89 -4.57 -23.75
N GLN A 5 23.46 -4.03 -22.66
CA GLN A 5 23.02 -4.34 -21.31
C GLN A 5 21.58 -3.86 -21.06
N GLY A 6 21.19 -2.70 -21.58
CA GLY A 6 19.82 -2.21 -21.50
C GLY A 6 18.82 -3.13 -22.20
N ILE A 7 19.14 -3.61 -23.41
CA ILE A 7 18.28 -4.51 -24.19
C ILE A 7 18.01 -5.83 -23.47
N ILE A 8 18.96 -6.33 -22.67
CA ILE A 8 18.81 -7.59 -21.94
C ILE A 8 18.24 -7.38 -20.53
N LEU A 9 18.72 -6.35 -19.81
CA LEU A 9 18.32 -6.09 -18.43
C LEU A 9 16.90 -5.54 -18.32
N LEU A 10 16.47 -4.71 -19.27
CA LEU A 10 15.13 -4.13 -19.26
C LEU A 10 14.03 -5.21 -19.32
N PRO A 11 14.00 -6.14 -20.31
CA PRO A 11 12.97 -7.17 -20.36
C PRO A 11 13.05 -8.10 -19.14
N LEU A 12 14.25 -8.44 -18.66
CA LEU A 12 14.40 -9.24 -17.45
C LEU A 12 13.80 -8.57 -16.20
N ARG A 13 14.03 -7.25 -16.04
CA ARG A 13 13.43 -6.46 -14.96
C ARG A 13 11.91 -6.41 -15.10
N LEU A 14 11.39 -6.19 -16.31
CA LEU A 14 9.94 -6.14 -16.55
C LEU A 14 9.24 -7.47 -16.25
N ILE A 15 9.85 -8.60 -16.64
CA ILE A 15 9.35 -9.95 -16.32
C ILE A 15 9.36 -10.15 -14.80
N SER A 16 10.46 -9.80 -14.15
CA SER A 16 10.62 -9.96 -12.69
C SER A 16 9.62 -9.11 -11.92
N ILE A 17 9.43 -7.84 -12.31
CA ILE A 17 8.46 -6.92 -11.69
C ILE A 17 7.03 -7.45 -11.89
N THR A 18 6.69 -7.90 -13.10
CA THR A 18 5.38 -8.49 -13.40
C THR A 18 5.13 -9.72 -12.53
N PHE A 19 6.10 -10.62 -12.41
CA PHE A 19 6.00 -11.80 -11.55
C PHE A 19 5.78 -11.43 -10.07
N LEU A 20 6.55 -10.47 -9.55
CA LEU A 20 6.40 -9.98 -8.17
C LEU A 20 5.04 -9.33 -7.94
N LEU A 21 4.53 -8.58 -8.92
CA LEU A 21 3.21 -7.94 -8.86
C LEU A 21 2.09 -8.98 -8.84
N LEU A 22 2.18 -10.03 -9.66
CA LEU A 22 1.21 -11.13 -9.66
C LEU A 22 1.21 -11.88 -8.33
N LEU A 23 2.38 -12.11 -7.73
CA LEU A 23 2.48 -12.74 -6.42
C LEU A 23 1.90 -11.85 -5.31
N ALA A 24 2.11 -10.53 -5.40
CA ALA A 24 1.52 -9.56 -4.48
C ALA A 24 0.00 -9.54 -4.61
N TRP A 25 -0.51 -9.58 -5.84
CA TRP A 25 -1.93 -9.68 -6.12
C TRP A 25 -2.55 -10.97 -5.60
N LEU A 26 -1.90 -12.11 -5.79
CA LEU A 26 -2.37 -13.40 -5.26
C LEU A 26 -2.43 -13.36 -3.73
N SER A 27 -1.39 -12.85 -3.09
CA SER A 27 -1.34 -12.67 -1.63
C SER A 27 -2.46 -11.75 -1.13
N ALA A 28 -2.68 -10.61 -1.79
CA ALA A 28 -3.76 -9.68 -1.46
C ALA A 28 -5.15 -10.31 -1.66
N SER A 29 -5.31 -11.12 -2.73
CA SER A 29 -6.54 -11.85 -3.01
C SER A 29 -6.84 -12.86 -1.91
N VAL A 30 -5.85 -13.63 -1.46
CA VAL A 30 -5.99 -14.57 -0.33
C VAL A 30 -6.34 -13.84 0.97
N ALA A 31 -5.72 -12.68 1.24
CA ALA A 31 -6.00 -11.89 2.45
C ALA A 31 -7.45 -11.38 2.49
N THR A 32 -7.95 -10.98 1.32
CA THR A 32 -9.27 -10.34 1.16
C THR A 32 -10.38 -11.32 0.77
N PHE A 33 -10.06 -12.60 0.57
CA PHE A 33 -11.04 -13.63 0.22
C PHE A 33 -12.13 -13.75 1.29
N CYS A 34 -13.38 -13.79 0.85
CA CYS A 34 -14.58 -13.86 1.70
C CYS A 34 -14.71 -12.76 2.77
N GLN A 35 -14.09 -11.60 2.60
CA GLN A 35 -14.37 -10.44 3.46
C GLN A 35 -15.69 -9.79 3.02
N PRO A 36 -16.70 -9.68 3.91
CA PRO A 36 -17.93 -8.97 3.61
C PRO A 36 -17.61 -7.51 3.22
N GLY A 37 -18.11 -7.10 2.06
CA GLY A 37 -17.82 -5.81 1.47
C GLY A 37 -18.27 -4.65 2.35
N ARG A 38 -17.30 -3.99 3.00
CA ARG A 38 -17.24 -2.52 3.19
C ARG A 38 -16.01 -2.03 3.95
N GLY A 39 -15.03 -2.88 4.27
CA GLY A 39 -13.81 -2.42 4.95
C GLY A 39 -14.12 -1.66 6.25
N SER A 40 -15.24 -1.98 6.90
CA SER A 40 -15.71 -1.34 8.14
C SER A 40 -14.96 -1.84 9.37
N LEU A 41 -14.35 -3.02 9.27
CA LEU A 41 -13.51 -3.63 10.30
C LEU A 41 -12.08 -3.82 9.77
N PRO A 42 -11.06 -3.63 10.62
CA PRO A 42 -9.67 -3.84 10.23
C PRO A 42 -9.41 -5.31 9.92
N LEU A 43 -8.46 -5.60 9.02
CA LEU A 43 -7.92 -6.94 8.86
C LEU A 43 -7.20 -7.32 10.15
N GLU A 44 -7.52 -8.50 10.67
CA GLU A 44 -6.97 -9.03 11.92
C GLU A 44 -6.27 -10.37 11.72
N GLY A 45 -5.51 -10.77 12.74
CA GLY A 45 -4.86 -12.08 12.82
C GLY A 45 -3.87 -12.36 11.69
N TRP A 46 -3.95 -13.57 11.13
CA TRP A 46 -3.00 -14.05 10.12
C TRP A 46 -3.10 -13.28 8.80
N ARG A 47 -4.29 -12.80 8.42
CA ARG A 47 -4.52 -12.06 7.16
C ARG A 47 -3.75 -10.76 7.16
N ARG A 48 -3.83 -10.02 8.28
CA ARG A 48 -3.08 -8.79 8.47
C ARG A 48 -1.59 -9.04 8.48
N ARG A 49 -1.13 -10.04 9.24
CA ARG A 49 0.30 -10.40 9.30
C ARG A 49 0.83 -10.78 7.92
N MET A 50 0.04 -11.50 7.13
CA MET A 50 0.39 -11.86 5.75
C MET A 50 0.50 -10.63 4.85
N VAL A 51 -0.46 -9.71 4.90
CA VAL A 51 -0.39 -8.44 4.15
C VAL A 51 0.87 -7.66 4.54
N GLN A 52 1.10 -7.48 5.85
CA GLN A 52 2.25 -6.73 6.36
C GLN A 52 3.58 -7.35 5.98
N PHE A 53 3.73 -8.66 6.14
CA PHE A 53 4.99 -9.34 5.86
C PHE A 53 5.18 -9.53 4.35
N THR A 54 4.26 -10.24 3.71
CA THR A 54 4.40 -10.65 2.31
C THR A 54 4.39 -9.46 1.38
N LEU A 55 3.40 -8.55 1.46
CA LEU A 55 3.37 -7.41 0.55
C LEU A 55 4.55 -6.48 0.79
N SER A 56 4.98 -6.22 2.03
CA SER A 56 6.16 -5.38 2.27
C SER A 56 7.42 -5.97 1.64
N ARG A 57 7.62 -7.29 1.75
CA ARG A 57 8.78 -7.94 1.14
C ARG A 57 8.72 -7.90 -0.38
N LEU A 58 7.55 -8.16 -0.97
CA LEU A 58 7.36 -8.13 -2.42
C LEU A 58 7.51 -6.72 -3.00
N THR A 59 6.93 -5.70 -2.36
CA THR A 59 7.10 -4.30 -2.77
C THR A 59 8.57 -3.90 -2.68
N ARG A 60 9.27 -4.19 -1.57
CA ARG A 60 10.71 -3.89 -1.46
C ARG A 60 11.54 -4.59 -2.55
N ALA A 61 11.22 -5.85 -2.86
CA ALA A 61 11.87 -6.58 -3.93
C ALA A 61 11.61 -5.94 -5.30
N ALA A 62 10.36 -5.54 -5.59
CA ALA A 62 10.00 -4.89 -6.84
C ALA A 62 10.77 -3.57 -7.04
N TYR A 63 10.84 -2.74 -6.00
CA TYR A 63 11.63 -1.50 -6.03
C TYR A 63 13.13 -1.77 -6.20
N PHE A 64 13.67 -2.80 -5.55
CA PHE A 64 15.06 -3.20 -5.77
C PHE A 64 15.33 -3.61 -7.22
N VAL A 65 14.44 -4.40 -7.83
CA VAL A 65 14.53 -4.80 -9.25
C VAL A 65 14.41 -3.59 -10.19
N MET A 66 13.58 -2.61 -9.85
CA MET A 66 13.51 -1.32 -10.57
C MET A 66 14.82 -0.52 -10.46
N GLY A 67 15.67 -0.81 -9.46
CA GLY A 67 16.96 -0.16 -9.25
C GLY A 67 17.00 0.79 -8.04
N PHE A 68 15.95 0.82 -7.21
CA PHE A 68 15.92 1.66 -6.02
C PHE A 68 16.69 1.03 -4.87
N GLN A 69 17.58 1.81 -4.27
CA GLN A 69 18.17 1.53 -2.97
C GLN A 69 17.70 2.59 -1.98
N VAL A 70 16.82 2.20 -1.06
CA VAL A 70 16.23 3.14 -0.10
C VAL A 70 16.95 3.07 1.23
N LYS A 71 17.43 4.24 1.68
CA LYS A 71 17.98 4.44 3.01
C LYS A 71 16.98 5.21 3.86
N VAL A 72 16.55 4.60 4.97
CA VAL A 72 15.71 5.28 5.97
C VAL A 72 16.63 6.02 6.93
N LYS A 73 16.33 7.30 7.16
CA LYS A 73 16.97 8.11 8.22
C LYS A 73 15.96 8.33 9.34
N GLY A 74 16.41 8.15 10.58
CA GLY A 74 15.54 8.20 11.75
C GLY A 74 14.76 6.91 11.98
N LYS A 75 13.74 6.99 12.83
CA LYS A 75 12.88 5.86 13.22
C LYS A 75 11.43 6.22 12.90
N VAL A 76 10.69 5.28 12.31
CA VAL A 76 9.25 5.41 12.12
C VAL A 76 8.57 5.37 13.48
N ALA A 77 7.77 6.40 13.79
CA ALA A 77 6.98 6.46 15.02
C ALA A 77 5.98 5.30 15.09
N SER A 78 5.75 4.79 16.29
CA SER A 78 4.80 3.70 16.47
C SER A 78 3.36 4.16 16.23
N LEU A 79 2.44 3.23 15.96
CA LEU A 79 1.01 3.51 15.85
C LEU A 79 0.43 4.20 17.09
N LEU A 80 0.96 3.87 18.28
CA LEU A 80 0.51 4.45 19.56
C LEU A 80 1.01 5.88 19.76
N GLU A 81 2.16 6.22 19.19
CA GLU A 81 2.79 7.53 19.27
C GLU A 81 2.23 8.47 18.19
N ALA A 82 2.13 7.97 16.96
CA ALA A 82 1.64 8.71 15.81
C ALA A 82 0.73 7.80 14.96
N PRO A 83 -0.60 7.93 15.08
CA PRO A 83 -1.52 7.11 14.30
C PRO A 83 -1.65 7.56 12.83
N ILE A 84 -1.16 8.76 12.51
CA ILE A 84 -1.12 9.32 11.16
C ILE A 84 0.34 9.43 10.74
N PHE A 85 0.67 8.83 9.60
CA PHE A 85 1.98 8.92 8.96
C PHE A 85 1.87 9.83 7.74
N VAL A 86 2.76 10.80 7.59
CA VAL A 86 2.73 11.72 6.45
C VAL A 86 3.82 11.35 5.45
N ALA A 87 3.45 10.99 4.22
CA ALA A 87 4.38 10.84 3.10
C ALA A 87 4.47 12.14 2.30
N ALA A 88 5.48 12.96 2.57
CA ALA A 88 5.68 14.23 1.89
C ALA A 88 7.18 14.55 1.67
N PRO A 89 7.52 15.33 0.63
CA PRO A 89 6.64 15.78 -0.45
C PRO A 89 6.30 14.65 -1.42
N HIS A 90 5.10 14.68 -2.01
CA HIS A 90 4.77 13.76 -3.10
C HIS A 90 5.40 14.23 -4.40
N SER A 91 6.42 13.52 -4.84
CA SER A 91 7.24 13.86 -6.00
C SER A 91 7.05 12.88 -7.15
N SER A 92 6.63 11.64 -6.88
CA SER A 92 6.51 10.61 -7.90
C SER A 92 5.58 9.45 -7.51
N PHE A 93 5.24 8.60 -8.47
CA PHE A 93 4.56 7.33 -8.18
C PHE A 93 5.40 6.37 -7.31
N PHE A 94 6.73 6.53 -7.29
CA PHE A 94 7.65 5.71 -6.52
C PHE A 94 7.61 6.01 -5.01
N ASP A 95 6.90 7.06 -4.60
CA ASP A 95 6.71 7.38 -3.18
C ASP A 95 5.92 6.28 -2.45
N GLY A 96 5.22 5.44 -3.21
CA GLY A 96 4.53 4.25 -2.68
C GLY A 96 5.45 3.25 -1.97
N ILE A 97 6.78 3.32 -2.13
CA ILE A 97 7.71 2.49 -1.35
C ILE A 97 7.53 2.69 0.15
N VAL A 98 7.10 3.88 0.58
CA VAL A 98 6.89 4.21 1.99
C VAL A 98 5.95 3.21 2.64
N CYS A 99 4.90 2.74 1.95
CA CYS A 99 3.98 1.72 2.46
C CYS A 99 4.71 0.44 2.89
N ALA A 100 5.74 0.02 2.15
CA ALA A 100 6.52 -1.17 2.48
C ALA A 100 7.55 -0.93 3.60
N LEU A 101 7.88 0.33 3.88
CA LEU A 101 8.77 0.73 4.98
C LEU A 101 8.01 0.90 6.29
N THR A 102 6.72 1.25 6.22
CA THR A 102 5.84 1.50 7.36
C THR A 102 4.90 0.33 7.67
N GLY A 103 5.12 -0.85 7.06
CA GLY A 103 4.39 -2.07 7.40
C GLY A 103 2.97 -2.11 6.86
N MET A 104 2.78 -1.63 5.63
CA MET A 104 1.52 -1.64 4.88
C MET A 104 0.37 -0.95 5.63
N PRO A 105 0.49 0.37 5.87
CA PRO A 105 -0.55 1.19 6.50
C PRO A 105 -1.79 1.31 5.62
N SER A 106 -2.86 1.87 6.20
CA SER A 106 -4.05 2.25 5.45
C SER A 106 -3.80 3.52 4.67
N ILE A 107 -3.95 3.47 3.34
CA ILE A 107 -3.67 4.63 2.49
C ILE A 107 -4.94 5.44 2.21
N VAL A 108 -4.82 6.73 1.97
CA VAL A 108 -5.87 7.51 1.32
C VAL A 108 -5.77 7.30 -0.19
N SER A 109 -6.85 6.82 -0.83
CA SER A 109 -6.85 6.54 -2.27
C SER A 109 -8.18 6.86 -2.92
N ARG A 110 -8.15 7.19 -4.21
CA ARG A 110 -9.38 7.48 -4.95
C ARG A 110 -10.17 6.22 -5.22
N ALA A 111 -11.50 6.34 -5.25
CA ALA A 111 -12.40 5.23 -5.54
C ALA A 111 -12.06 4.49 -6.84
N GLU A 112 -11.64 5.22 -7.87
CA GLU A 112 -11.29 4.67 -9.18
C GLU A 112 -10.01 3.81 -9.14
N ASN A 113 -9.10 4.07 -8.19
CA ASN A 113 -7.90 3.24 -8.06
C ASN A 113 -8.26 1.82 -7.59
N LEU A 114 -9.36 1.65 -6.86
CA LEU A 114 -9.81 0.34 -6.42
C LEU A 114 -10.36 -0.50 -7.58
N SER A 115 -10.88 0.10 -8.66
CA SER A 115 -11.36 -0.66 -9.82
C SER A 115 -10.24 -1.06 -10.79
N THR A 116 -9.00 -0.61 -10.56
CA THR A 116 -7.86 -0.97 -11.41
C THR A 116 -7.57 -2.47 -11.33
N PRO A 117 -7.47 -3.20 -12.47
CA PRO A 117 -7.12 -4.63 -12.46
C PRO A 117 -5.81 -4.88 -11.73
N VAL A 118 -5.73 -5.99 -10.98
CA VAL A 118 -4.56 -6.39 -10.18
C VAL A 118 -4.27 -5.44 -9.00
N PHE A 119 -3.89 -4.20 -9.28
CA PHE A 119 -3.58 -3.18 -8.29
C PHE A 119 -4.74 -2.88 -7.34
N GLY A 120 -5.98 -2.86 -7.83
CA GLY A 120 -7.16 -2.57 -7.02
C GLY A 120 -7.36 -3.57 -5.88
N THR A 121 -7.02 -4.85 -6.08
CA THR A 121 -7.08 -5.87 -5.02
C THR A 121 -5.98 -5.69 -3.99
N ILE A 122 -4.77 -5.34 -4.44
CA ILE A 122 -3.66 -4.99 -3.54
C ILE A 122 -4.07 -3.80 -2.68
N LEU A 123 -4.60 -2.73 -3.31
CA LEU A 123 -5.08 -1.55 -2.60
C LEU A 123 -6.19 -1.91 -1.61
N ARG A 124 -7.20 -2.69 -2.00
CA ARG A 124 -8.26 -3.16 -1.09
C ARG A 124 -7.70 -3.88 0.13
N SER A 125 -6.63 -4.66 -0.02
CA SER A 125 -6.00 -5.37 1.11
C SER A 125 -5.33 -4.44 2.13
N LEU A 126 -5.03 -3.19 1.75
CA LEU A 126 -4.56 -2.14 2.65
C LEU A 126 -5.71 -1.39 3.34
N GLN A 127 -6.96 -1.71 2.98
CA GLN A 127 -8.18 -1.09 3.50
C GLN A 127 -8.12 0.44 3.43
N PRO A 128 -8.09 1.02 2.22
CA PRO A 128 -7.82 2.44 2.05
C PRO A 128 -8.99 3.28 2.58
N VAL A 129 -8.71 4.52 2.99
CA VAL A 129 -9.73 5.55 3.12
C VAL A 129 -10.04 6.06 1.72
N VAL A 130 -11.26 5.78 1.26
CA VAL A 130 -11.66 6.03 -0.12
C VAL A 130 -12.16 7.46 -0.29
N VAL A 131 -11.60 8.17 -1.27
CA VAL A 131 -12.05 9.50 -1.67
C VAL A 131 -12.73 9.46 -3.04
N SER A 132 -13.83 10.16 -3.21
CA SER A 132 -14.57 10.25 -4.47
C SER A 132 -14.77 11.70 -4.85
N ARG A 133 -14.53 12.04 -6.13
CA ARG A 133 -14.81 13.39 -6.65
C ARG A 133 -16.29 13.61 -6.91
N GLN A 134 -17.07 12.55 -7.01
CA GLN A 134 -18.51 12.58 -7.33
C GLN A 134 -19.36 12.81 -6.08
N ASP A 135 -18.81 12.55 -4.89
CA ASP A 135 -19.48 12.78 -3.61
C ASP A 135 -19.08 14.15 -3.05
N HIS A 136 -20.06 15.05 -2.94
CA HIS A 136 -19.88 16.40 -2.42
C HIS A 136 -19.37 16.40 -0.96
N ASP A 137 -19.76 15.41 -0.16
CA ASP A 137 -19.33 15.27 1.23
C ASP A 137 -18.06 14.41 1.39
N SER A 138 -17.44 13.95 0.30
CA SER A 138 -16.30 13.04 0.35
C SER A 138 -15.15 13.56 1.21
N ARG A 139 -14.87 14.87 1.18
CA ARG A 139 -13.84 15.48 2.04
C ARG A 139 -14.17 15.35 3.52
N LYS A 140 -15.41 15.67 3.91
CA LYS A 140 -15.88 15.54 5.30
C LYS A 140 -15.84 14.08 5.75
N ASN A 141 -16.33 13.18 4.90
CA ASN A 141 -16.32 11.73 5.15
C ASN A 141 -14.91 11.19 5.33
N THR A 142 -13.96 11.65 4.50
CA THR A 142 -12.54 11.29 4.59
C THR A 142 -11.94 11.74 5.91
N VAL A 143 -12.14 13.01 6.29
CA VAL A 143 -11.64 13.54 7.56
C VAL A 143 -12.24 12.79 8.75
N ALA A 144 -13.54 12.52 8.71
CA ALA A 144 -14.23 11.75 9.76
C ALA A 144 -13.66 10.33 9.88
N GLU A 145 -13.41 9.65 8.76
CA GLU A 145 -12.87 8.29 8.75
C GLU A 145 -11.41 8.23 9.21
N ILE A 146 -10.56 9.17 8.78
CA ILE A 146 -9.18 9.29 9.27
C ILE A 146 -9.19 9.52 10.78
N THR A 147 -10.02 10.46 11.26
CA THR A 147 -10.15 10.77 12.68
C THR A 147 -10.62 9.55 13.47
N ARG A 148 -11.64 8.84 12.98
CA ARG A 148 -12.16 7.62 13.60
C ARG A 148 -11.09 6.53 13.72
N ARG A 149 -10.29 6.30 12.67
CA ARG A 149 -9.19 5.31 12.67
C ARG A 149 -8.05 5.73 13.58
N ALA A 150 -7.67 7.01 13.55
CA ALA A 150 -6.60 7.52 14.40
C ALA A 150 -6.93 7.43 15.89
N LEU A 151 -8.19 7.64 16.26
CA LEU A 151 -8.67 7.54 17.64
C LEU A 151 -9.03 6.11 18.08
N SER A 152 -8.86 5.10 17.22
CA SER A 152 -9.23 3.71 17.50
C SER A 152 -8.31 2.96 18.47
N ARG A 153 -7.38 3.65 19.12
CA ARG A 153 -6.41 3.09 20.09
C ARG A 153 -5.64 1.86 19.57
N GLY A 154 -5.33 1.86 18.29
CA GLY A 154 -4.50 0.84 17.64
C GLY A 154 -5.27 -0.34 17.03
N GLN A 155 -6.61 -0.30 17.00
CA GLN A 155 -7.40 -1.29 16.24
C GLN A 155 -7.15 -1.18 14.73
N TRP A 156 -6.99 0.06 14.23
CA TRP A 156 -6.66 0.31 12.82
C TRP A 156 -5.15 0.46 12.59
N PRO A 157 -4.65 0.08 11.39
CA PRO A 157 -3.32 0.52 10.93
C PRO A 157 -3.13 2.03 11.05
N GLN A 158 -1.86 2.47 11.03
CA GLN A 158 -1.54 3.87 10.75
C GLN A 158 -2.18 4.27 9.42
N VAL A 159 -2.65 5.51 9.35
CA VAL A 159 -3.19 6.08 8.11
C VAL A 159 -2.10 6.90 7.43
N ILE A 160 -1.94 6.75 6.12
CA ILE A 160 -0.98 7.47 5.27
C ILE A 160 -1.65 8.22 4.12
#